data_AF-A0A820PQJ8-F1
#
_entry.id   AF-A0A820PQJ8-F1
#
_cell.length_a   1.000
_cell.length_b   1.000
_cell.length_c   1.000
_cell.angle_alpha   90.00
_cell.angle_beta   90.00
_cell.angle_gamma   90.00
#
_symmetry.space_group_name_H-M   'P 1'
#
loop_
_entity.id
_entity.type
_entity.pdbx_description
1 polymer ?
#
loop_
_entity_poly.entity_id
_entity_poly.type
_entity_poly.pdbx_seq_one_letter_code
_entity_poly.pdbx_strand_id
1 'polypeptide(L)'
;MSVSLFEILPDDILYEIFRYLSPIDVLQSFLLLSKRFSRVIRHEYLWHIHIGDSTMSLMMFNDHCHNVLKLIGNRIVSLRLTLNNVIGGWSLISSFLRYHQT
;
A
#
# COMPACT_ATOMS: atom_id res chain seq x y z
N MET A 1 14.04 12.52 26.49
CA MET A 1 13.59 11.86 25.24
C MET A 1 12.69 12.83 24.50
N SER A 2 13.09 13.31 23.32
CA SER A 2 12.23 14.16 22.50
C SER A 2 11.15 13.28 21.87
N VAL A 3 9.90 13.49 22.26
CA VAL A 3 8.77 12.86 21.57
C VAL A 3 8.71 13.49 20.18
N SER A 4 8.83 12.66 19.14
CA SER A 4 8.68 13.11 17.77
C SER A 4 7.31 13.74 17.60
N LEU A 5 7.20 14.86 16.87
CA LEU A 5 5.91 15.50 16.60
C LEU A 5 4.91 14.53 15.95
N PHE A 6 5.41 13.49 15.26
CA PHE A 6 4.59 12.42 14.69
C PHE A 6 3.97 11.49 15.73
N GLU A 7 4.63 11.27 16.87
CA GLU A 7 4.14 10.36 17.92
C GLU A 7 3.00 10.96 18.76
N ILE A 8 2.79 12.27 18.69
CA ILE A 8 1.68 12.97 19.35
C ILE A 8 0.47 13.19 18.44
N LEU A 9 0.60 13.00 17.12
CA LEU A 9 -0.53 13.10 16.20
C LEU A 9 -1.58 12.03 16.54
N PRO A 10 -2.89 12.31 16.46
CA PRO A 10 -3.95 11.30 16.55
C PRO A 10 -3.86 10.24 15.43
N ASP A 11 -4.36 9.03 15.67
CA ASP A 11 -4.35 7.94 14.66
C ASP A 11 -5.09 8.36 13.37
N ASP A 12 -6.19 9.11 13.48
CA ASP A 12 -6.95 9.62 12.32
C ASP A 12 -6.11 10.52 11.40
N ILE A 13 -5.27 11.36 11.98
CA ILE A 13 -4.37 12.24 11.22
C ILE A 13 -3.26 11.42 10.56
N LEU A 14 -2.76 10.37 11.23
CA LEU A 14 -1.80 9.45 10.62
C LEU A 14 -2.41 8.72 9.43
N TYR A 15 -3.67 8.28 9.52
CA TYR A 15 -4.37 7.67 8.39
C TYR A 15 -4.51 8.63 7.21
N GLU A 16 -4.84 9.88 7.49
CA GLU A 16 -4.94 10.89 6.44
C GLU A 16 -3.57 11.16 5.79
N ILE A 17 -2.49 11.27 6.57
CA ILE A 17 -1.12 11.40 6.03
C ILE A 17 -0.75 10.18 5.18
N PHE A 18 -1.00 8.97 5.65
CA PHE A 18 -0.67 7.75 4.93
C PHE A 18 -1.46 7.59 3.62
N ARG A 19 -2.60 8.27 3.45
CA ARG A 19 -3.34 8.28 2.19
C ARG A 19 -2.64 9.08 1.08
N TYR A 20 -1.77 10.02 1.44
CA TYR A 20 -1.00 10.80 0.48
C TYR A 20 0.34 10.14 0.10
N LEU A 21 0.70 9.02 0.76
CA LEU A 21 1.96 8.32 0.55
C LEU A 21 1.74 6.99 -0.17
N SER A 22 2.77 6.51 -0.87
CA SER A 22 2.71 5.17 -1.43
C SER A 22 2.74 4.13 -0.29
N PRO A 23 2.06 2.98 -0.45
CA PRO A 23 2.11 1.92 0.55
C PRO A 23 3.52 1.42 0.87
N ILE A 24 4.42 1.42 -0.11
CA ILE A 24 5.83 1.05 0.10
C ILE A 24 6.48 2.03 1.07
N ASP A 25 6.34 3.33 0.82
CA ASP A 25 7.00 4.36 1.63
C ASP A 25 6.49 4.32 3.07
N VAL A 26 5.18 4.11 3.25
CA VAL A 26 4.59 3.98 4.58
C VAL A 26 5.14 2.75 5.30
N LEU A 27 5.16 1.59 4.64
CA LEU A 27 5.67 0.36 5.23
C LEU A 27 7.15 0.47 5.59
N GLN A 28 8.00 0.96 4.68
CA GLN A 28 9.43 1.05 4.92
C GLN A 28 9.78 2.10 5.99
N SER A 29 9.07 3.23 6.00
CA SER A 29 9.41 4.36 6.88
C SER A 29 8.80 4.24 8.28
N PHE A 30 7.62 3.66 8.41
CA PHE A 30 6.85 3.73 9.66
C PHE A 30 6.61 2.38 10.34
N LEU A 31 6.67 1.24 9.62
CA LEU A 31 6.32 -0.06 10.18
C LEU A 31 7.20 -0.49 11.36
N LEU A 32 8.48 -0.16 11.29
CA LEU A 32 9.49 -0.51 12.30
C LEU A 32 9.83 0.65 13.23
N LEU A 33 9.25 1.83 13.01
CA LEU A 33 9.62 3.04 13.74
C LEU A 33 9.12 3.01 15.19
N SER A 34 7.88 2.55 15.41
CA SER A 34 7.34 2.35 16.76
C SER A 34 6.25 1.28 16.77
N LYS A 35 5.99 0.70 17.95
CA LYS A 35 4.88 -0.26 18.13
C LYS A 35 3.53 0.33 17.77
N ARG A 36 3.33 1.64 18.02
CA ARG A 36 2.09 2.34 17.68
C ARG A 36 1.91 2.38 16.16
N PHE A 37 2.90 2.86 15.41
CA PHE A 37 2.80 2.90 13.94
C PHE A 37 2.64 1.51 13.35
N SER A 38 3.36 0.51 13.88
CA SER A 38 3.19 -0.88 13.47
C SER A 38 1.75 -1.38 13.66
N ARG A 39 1.11 -1.05 14.80
CA ARG A 39 -0.29 -1.39 15.07
C ARG A 39 -1.24 -0.70 14.09
N VAL A 40 -1.11 0.61 13.96
CA VAL A 40 -1.89 1.45 13.04
C VAL A 40 -1.82 0.87 11.63
N ILE A 41 -0.63 0.61 11.11
CA ILE A 41 -0.37 0.10 9.75
C ILE A 41 -0.91 -1.32 9.54
N ARG A 42 -0.75 -2.24 10.50
CA ARG A 42 -1.09 -3.66 10.35
C ARG A 42 -2.54 -4.01 10.70
N HIS A 43 -3.11 -3.34 11.69
CA HIS A 43 -4.38 -3.74 12.29
C HIS A 43 -5.53 -2.83 11.92
N GLU A 44 -5.29 -1.53 11.77
CA GLU A 44 -6.35 -0.53 11.69
C GLU A 44 -6.37 0.18 10.32
N TYR A 45 -5.23 0.30 9.64
CA TYR A 45 -5.16 0.94 8.34
C TYR A 45 -5.58 0.02 7.20
N LEU A 46 -6.45 0.55 6.35
CA LEU A 46 -6.98 -0.11 5.16
C LEU A 46 -6.34 0.47 3.91
N TRP A 47 -5.90 -0.41 3.01
CA TRP A 47 -5.07 -0.02 1.89
C TRP A 47 -5.88 0.09 0.61
N HIS A 48 -5.76 1.25 -0.03
CA HIS A 48 -6.20 1.49 -1.40
C HIS A 48 -4.94 1.62 -2.24
N ILE A 49 -4.68 0.61 -3.08
CA ILE A 49 -3.45 0.54 -3.88
C ILE A 49 -3.82 0.78 -5.34
N HIS A 50 -3.17 1.76 -5.94
CA HIS A 50 -3.17 1.95 -7.39
C HIS A 50 -1.79 1.58 -7.92
N ILE A 51 -1.77 0.59 -8.81
CA ILE A 51 -0.60 0.09 -9.49
C ILE A 51 -0.76 0.43 -10.96
N GLY A 52 0.28 0.98 -11.59
CA GLY A 52 0.30 1.15 -13.04
C GLY A 52 0.19 2.58 -13.55
N ASP A 53 0.91 3.51 -12.92
CA ASP A 53 1.29 4.72 -13.62
C ASP A 53 2.18 4.38 -14.82
N SER A 54 2.17 5.24 -15.85
CA SER A 54 2.86 5.02 -17.13
C SER A 54 4.39 4.84 -17.04
N THR A 55 4.96 5.00 -15.85
CA THR A 55 6.40 4.90 -15.55
C THR A 55 6.78 3.61 -14.82
N MET A 56 5.81 2.78 -14.44
CA MET A 56 6.06 1.61 -13.62
C MET A 56 6.61 0.44 -14.43
N SER A 57 7.85 0.02 -14.15
CA SER A 57 8.47 -1.13 -14.80
C SER A 57 7.95 -2.47 -14.25
N LEU A 58 8.15 -3.56 -15.00
CA LEU A 58 7.83 -4.92 -14.55
C LEU A 58 8.56 -5.29 -13.24
N MET A 59 9.80 -4.82 -13.06
CA MET A 59 10.56 -5.05 -11.83
C MET A 59 9.88 -4.35 -10.64
N MET A 60 9.47 -3.09 -10.81
CA MET A 60 8.74 -2.34 -9.76
C MET A 60 7.39 -3.00 -9.44
N PHE A 61 6.73 -3.59 -10.43
CA PHE A 61 5.50 -4.35 -10.24
C PHE A 61 5.72 -5.61 -9.41
N ASN A 62 6.74 -6.40 -9.75
CA ASN A 62 7.08 -7.61 -9.01
C ASN A 62 7.48 -7.28 -7.56
N ASP A 63 8.22 -6.20 -7.35
CA ASP A 63 8.58 -5.70 -6.02
C ASP A 63 7.34 -5.26 -5.23
N HIS A 64 6.39 -4.56 -5.85
CA HIS A 64 5.10 -4.23 -5.21
C HIS A 64 4.35 -5.50 -4.78
N CYS A 65 4.29 -6.50 -5.64
CA CYS A 65 3.62 -7.76 -5.33
C CYS A 65 4.30 -8.50 -4.17
N HIS A 66 5.63 -8.61 -4.19
CA HIS A 66 6.38 -9.36 -3.18
C HIS A 66 6.49 -8.65 -1.83
N ASN A 67 6.66 -7.33 -1.84
CA ASN A 67 6.96 -6.58 -0.62
C ASN A 67 5.70 -5.95 -0.01
N VAL A 68 4.74 -5.51 -0.82
CA VAL A 68 3.51 -4.85 -0.33
C VAL A 68 2.38 -5.85 -0.25
N LEU A 69 1.95 -6.42 -1.39
CA LEU A 69 0.74 -7.25 -1.42
C LEU A 69 0.87 -8.48 -0.52
N LYS A 70 2.07 -9.06 -0.41
CA LYS A 70 2.33 -10.17 0.51
C LYS A 70 2.16 -9.79 2.00
N LEU A 71 2.50 -8.56 2.39
CA LEU A 71 2.46 -8.12 3.78
C LEU A 71 1.07 -7.63 4.21
N ILE A 72 0.35 -6.97 3.30
CA ILE A 72 -0.91 -6.29 3.62
C ILE A 72 -2.10 -6.82 2.81
N GLY A 73 -1.95 -7.92 2.07
CA GLY A 73 -2.94 -8.45 1.13
C GLY A 73 -4.33 -8.66 1.72
N ASN A 74 -4.41 -9.11 2.98
CA ASN A 74 -5.66 -9.30 3.72
C ASN A 74 -6.33 -7.98 4.19
N ARG A 75 -5.68 -6.83 3.99
CA ARG A 75 -6.15 -5.48 4.35
C ARG A 75 -6.39 -4.59 3.13
N ILE A 76 -6.23 -5.13 1.91
CA ILE A 76 -6.46 -4.38 0.69
C ILE A 76 -7.97 -4.26 0.47
N VAL A 77 -8.47 -3.03 0.51
CA VAL A 77 -9.88 -2.73 0.22
C VAL A 77 -10.10 -2.56 -1.27
N SER A 78 -9.13 -1.96 -1.95
CA SER A 78 -9.19 -1.69 -3.39
C SER A 78 -7.81 -1.85 -4.00
N LEU A 79 -7.73 -2.65 -5.06
CA LEU A 79 -6.57 -2.76 -5.92
C LEU A 79 -6.97 -2.32 -7.32
N ARG A 80 -6.38 -1.24 -7.81
CA ARG A 80 -6.51 -0.81 -9.21
C ARG A 80 -5.21 -1.12 -9.94
N LEU A 81 -5.31 -1.82 -11.05
CA LEU A 81 -4.19 -2.11 -11.95
C LEU A 81 -4.42 -1.36 -13.28
N THR A 82 -3.52 -0.46 -13.67
CA THR A 82 -3.56 0.23 -14.96
C THR A 82 -2.34 -0.16 -15.77
N LEU A 83 -2.49 -1.03 -16.77
CA LEU A 83 -1.36 -1.38 -17.64
C LEU A 83 -1.42 -0.53 -18.91
N ASN A 84 -0.57 0.49 -18.99
CA ASN A 84 -0.33 1.20 -20.23
C ASN A 84 0.74 0.47 -21.05
N ASN A 85 0.34 -0.53 -21.82
CA ASN A 85 1.27 -1.19 -22.74
C ASN A 85 1.39 -0.38 -24.04
N VAL A 86 2.60 0.11 -24.31
CA VAL A 86 3.05 0.33 -25.69
C VAL A 86 3.68 -1.00 -26.16
N ILE A 87 2.90 -1.72 -26.99
CA ILE A 87 3.28 -2.87 -27.84
C ILE A 87 3.49 -4.20 -27.11
N GLY A 88 2.55 -5.13 -27.32
CA GLY A 88 2.70 -6.56 -26.98
C GLY A 88 1.68 -7.12 -25.99
N GLY A 89 0.39 -7.02 -26.33
CA GLY A 89 -0.68 -7.94 -25.91
C GLY A 89 -0.74 -8.36 -24.43
N TRP A 90 -1.27 -7.49 -23.57
CA TRP A 90 -1.91 -7.92 -22.32
C TRP A 90 -3.18 -7.08 -22.14
N SER A 91 -4.34 -7.65 -22.43
CA SER A 91 -5.62 -7.08 -22.03
C SER A 91 -5.89 -7.50 -20.59
N LEU A 92 -5.86 -6.56 -19.64
CA LEU A 92 -6.25 -6.86 -18.27
C LEU A 92 -7.74 -6.57 -18.10
N ILE A 93 -8.48 -7.67 -18.02
CA ILE A 93 -9.83 -7.77 -17.47
C ILE A 93 -9.82 -7.03 -16.13
N SER A 94 -10.73 -6.07 -15.95
CA SER A 94 -11.01 -5.49 -14.64
C SER A 94 -11.60 -6.57 -13.74
N SER A 95 -10.77 -7.41 -13.14
CA SER A 95 -11.21 -8.36 -12.13
C SER A 95 -11.31 -7.61 -10.81
N PHE A 96 -12.55 -7.31 -10.40
CA PHE A 96 -12.87 -7.09 -9.00
C PHE A 96 -12.48 -8.36 -8.23
N LEU A 97 -11.25 -8.40 -7.71
CA LEU A 97 -10.83 -9.46 -6.80
C LEU A 97 -11.52 -9.22 -5.46
N ARG A 98 -12.71 -9.79 -5.26
CA ARG A 98 -13.25 -10.01 -3.91
C ARG A 98 -12.41 -11.11 -3.27
N TYR A 99 -11.47 -10.70 -2.43
CA TYR A 99 -10.70 -11.59 -1.60
C TYR A 99 -11.65 -12.22 -0.55
N HIS A 100 -12.13 -13.43 -0.81
CA HIS A 100 -12.85 -14.20 0.19
C HIS A 100 -11.83 -14.86 1.12
N GLN A 101 -11.82 -14.42 2.38
CA GLN A 101 -11.13 -15.14 3.46
C GLN A 101 -11.91 -16.42 3.77
N THR A 102 -11.26 -17.58 3.63
CA THR A 102 -11.68 -18.85 4.25
C THR A 102 -11.20 -18.91 5.68
#